data_AF-N8WX19-F1
#
_entry.id   AF-N8WX19-F1
#
_cell.length_a   1.000
_cell.length_b   1.000
_cell.length_c   1.000
_cell.angle_alpha   90.00
_cell.angle_beta   90.00
_cell.angle_gamma   90.00
#
_symmetry.space_group_name_H-M   'P 1'
#
loop_
_entity.id
_entity.type
_entity.pdbx_description
1 polymer ?
#
loop_
_entity_poly.entity_id
_entity_poly.type
_entity_poly.pdbx_seq_one_letter_code
_entity_poly.pdbx_strand_id
1 'polypeptide(L)'
;MSGQYIEVKTQTGKSFAGYLAIAEGGKGPGIVLCQEIFGVNAAMRIKADFLAEEGYTVLVPDLFWRTAPRIELGYTEQDFQKAFELYQHYDEDQGVEDIQDSLNFLKTLESCDASAGLGVVGYCLGGKLAYLAGCRIPEVACAVGYYGVGIEKTLDELENAKGRVVLHIAELDKFTPPEARQKILDAAAQYSNVQAYVYEGVDHAFARPNSEHYHKPSARFAHERSITALHQSIGPVYDLVALWEAHIRYEFDTRDVPATMATMVAQPYVNHIPTLTGGVGYSQLARFYQYHFVHQNPKDMKITSISRTVGSTQVVDEFIMSFTHDSEIDWLLPGVAPTGKYVEIPMLGVIQFRGPKLCHEHIYWDQASVLVQIGLLNPKGLPVAGVETAQKLLDEDLPSNTLMPSWSSSEGKSF
;
A
#
# COMPACT_ATOMS: atom_id res chain seq x y z
N MET A 1 16.07 -5.84 -3.28
CA MET A 1 17.35 -6.46 -2.82
C MET A 1 17.34 -6.45 -1.31
N SER A 2 17.90 -7.47 -0.63
CA SER A 2 17.98 -7.45 0.83
C SER A 2 19.03 -6.44 1.31
N GLY A 3 18.70 -5.63 2.30
CA GLY A 3 19.67 -4.78 2.99
C GLY A 3 20.78 -5.53 3.72
N GLN A 4 21.73 -4.77 4.28
CA GLN A 4 22.91 -5.26 4.98
C GLN A 4 23.10 -4.57 6.32
N TYR A 5 23.80 -5.22 7.25
CA TYR A 5 24.18 -4.57 8.50
C TYR A 5 25.40 -3.67 8.33
N ILE A 6 25.36 -2.52 8.98
CA ILE A 6 26.40 -1.49 9.00
C ILE A 6 26.65 -1.02 10.44
N GLU A 7 27.75 -0.31 10.65
CA GLU A 7 28.03 0.40 11.89
C GLU A 7 27.70 1.89 11.75
N VAL A 8 26.91 2.41 12.68
CA VAL A 8 26.53 3.82 12.79
C VAL A 8 27.33 4.43 13.93
N LYS A 9 28.07 5.50 13.65
CA LYS A 9 28.84 6.21 14.68
C LYS A 9 27.97 7.27 15.34
N THR A 10 27.97 7.30 16.67
CA THR A 10 27.30 8.32 17.46
C THR A 10 28.12 9.60 17.51
N GLN A 11 27.49 10.72 17.85
CA GLN A 11 28.20 11.99 18.12
C GLN A 11 29.20 11.89 19.28
N THR A 12 28.97 10.96 20.21
CA THR A 12 29.84 10.69 21.37
C THR A 12 31.02 9.77 21.04
N GLY A 13 31.17 9.33 19.78
CA GLY A 13 32.26 8.46 19.32
C GLY A 13 32.07 6.97 19.62
N LYS A 14 30.91 6.57 20.16
CA LYS A 14 30.48 5.16 20.23
C LYS A 14 29.91 4.72 18.88
N SER A 15 29.58 3.44 18.75
CA SER A 15 28.84 2.95 17.58
C SER A 15 27.80 1.92 17.97
N PHE A 16 26.78 1.81 17.12
CA PHE A 16 25.78 0.76 17.17
C PHE A 16 25.53 0.23 15.76
N ALA A 17 25.02 -0.99 15.68
CA ALA A 17 24.70 -1.57 14.39
C ALA A 17 23.37 -1.04 13.84
N GLY A 18 23.24 -0.96 12.52
CA GLY A 18 21.97 -0.71 11.86
C GLY A 18 21.80 -1.59 10.64
N TYR A 19 20.55 -1.91 10.28
CA TYR A 19 20.24 -2.57 9.02
C TYR A 19 19.92 -1.51 7.96
N LEU A 20 20.72 -1.47 6.90
CA LEU A 20 20.61 -0.52 5.80
C LEU A 20 20.04 -1.19 4.55
N ALA A 21 18.88 -0.74 4.09
CA ALA A 21 18.29 -1.08 2.80
C ALA A 21 18.40 0.14 1.87
N ILE A 22 18.91 -0.06 0.65
CA ILE A 22 19.12 1.02 -0.32
C ILE A 22 17.93 1.11 -1.26
N ALA A 23 17.48 2.34 -1.53
CA ALA A 23 16.38 2.64 -2.44
C ALA A 23 16.45 1.87 -3.77
N GLU A 24 15.29 1.48 -4.29
CA GLU A 24 15.15 1.04 -5.68
C GLU A 24 15.68 2.15 -6.61
N GLY A 25 16.58 1.79 -7.54
CA GLY A 25 17.31 2.76 -8.36
C GLY A 25 18.63 3.27 -7.75
N GLY A 26 18.98 2.84 -6.53
CA GLY A 26 20.29 3.03 -5.90
C GLY A 26 20.45 4.33 -5.08
N LYS A 27 19.50 5.26 -5.17
CA LYS A 27 19.50 6.51 -4.40
C LYS A 27 18.07 7.01 -4.16
N GLY A 28 17.80 7.49 -2.96
CA GLY A 28 16.51 8.08 -2.60
C GLY A 28 16.52 8.79 -1.25
N PRO A 29 15.40 9.42 -0.86
CA PRO A 29 15.28 10.11 0.43
C PRO A 29 15.56 9.16 1.60
N GLY A 30 16.12 9.72 2.68
CA GLY A 30 16.51 8.94 3.86
C GLY A 30 15.35 8.68 4.81
N ILE A 31 15.18 7.45 5.27
CA ILE A 31 14.24 7.08 6.34
C ILE A 31 14.97 6.38 7.47
N VAL A 32 14.77 6.83 8.71
CA VAL A 32 15.04 6.01 9.89
C VAL A 32 13.79 5.21 10.23
N LEU A 33 13.91 3.89 10.25
CA LEU A 33 12.82 2.98 10.62
C LEU A 33 13.04 2.45 12.04
N CYS A 34 12.23 2.90 12.99
CA CYS A 34 12.33 2.55 14.41
C CYS A 34 11.65 1.21 14.71
N GLN A 35 12.38 0.32 15.40
CA GLN A 35 11.94 -1.02 15.78
C GLN A 35 10.78 -1.04 16.79
N GLU A 36 10.09 -2.17 16.82
CA GLU A 36 9.26 -2.57 17.96
C GLU A 36 10.16 -3.00 19.16
N ILE A 37 9.56 -3.57 20.21
CA ILE A 37 10.29 -4.06 21.39
C ILE A 37 11.07 -5.37 21.17
N PHE A 38 11.16 -5.86 19.93
CA PHE A 38 11.76 -7.16 19.59
C PHE A 38 13.15 -7.06 18.97
N GLY A 39 13.76 -5.87 18.95
CA GLY A 39 15.02 -5.65 18.24
C GLY A 39 14.84 -5.49 16.73
N VAL A 40 15.95 -5.53 16.00
CA VAL A 40 15.97 -5.49 14.53
C VAL A 40 15.69 -6.88 13.95
N ASN A 41 14.50 -7.42 14.26
CA ASN A 41 14.12 -8.76 13.86
C ASN A 41 13.73 -8.86 12.36
N ALA A 42 13.40 -10.07 11.91
CA ALA A 42 13.00 -10.33 10.53
C ALA A 42 11.86 -9.42 10.02
N ALA A 43 10.87 -9.09 10.86
CA ALA A 43 9.77 -8.22 10.47
C ALA A 43 10.24 -6.78 10.19
N MET A 44 11.17 -6.28 10.99
CA MET A 44 11.77 -4.95 10.78
C MET A 44 12.60 -4.89 9.50
N ARG A 45 13.39 -5.94 9.21
CA ARG A 45 14.16 -6.02 7.96
C ARG A 45 13.27 -6.05 6.72
N ILE A 46 12.19 -6.85 6.74
CA ILE A 46 11.20 -6.90 5.65
C ILE A 46 10.56 -5.52 5.44
N LYS A 47 10.20 -4.80 6.51
CA LYS A 47 9.65 -3.45 6.40
C LYS A 47 10.65 -2.45 5.81
N ALA A 48 11.94 -2.58 6.17
CA ALA A 48 13.00 -1.75 5.58
C ALA A 48 13.15 -2.02 4.08
N ASP A 49 13.19 -3.29 3.69
CA ASP A 49 13.28 -3.69 2.28
C ASP A 49 12.06 -3.22 1.47
N PHE A 50 10.85 -3.26 2.04
CA PHE A 50 9.65 -2.74 1.37
C PHE A 50 9.67 -1.22 1.21
N LEU A 51 10.12 -0.47 2.22
CA LEU A 51 10.32 0.98 2.06
C LEU A 51 11.42 1.27 1.04
N ALA A 52 12.45 0.43 0.95
CA ALA A 52 13.46 0.57 -0.09
C ALA A 52 12.90 0.35 -1.50
N GLU A 53 12.02 -0.62 -1.67
CA GLU A 53 11.28 -0.83 -2.93
C GLU A 53 10.34 0.33 -3.28
N GLU A 54 9.85 1.10 -2.30
CA GLU A 54 9.12 2.36 -2.51
C GLU A 54 10.04 3.53 -2.91
N GLY A 55 11.36 3.33 -2.94
CA GLY A 55 12.34 4.34 -3.37
C GLY A 55 13.09 5.06 -2.25
N TYR A 56 13.09 4.53 -1.02
CA TYR A 56 13.76 5.15 0.13
C TYR A 56 15.08 4.47 0.51
N THR A 57 16.06 5.23 0.98
CA THR A 57 17.24 4.65 1.64
C THR A 57 16.95 4.56 3.13
N VAL A 58 16.82 3.34 3.64
CA VAL A 58 16.22 3.06 4.95
C VAL A 58 17.27 2.50 5.91
N LEU A 59 17.40 3.12 7.08
CA LEU A 59 18.23 2.63 8.18
C LEU A 59 17.35 2.21 9.36
N VAL A 60 17.49 0.96 9.79
CA VAL A 60 16.91 0.44 11.04
C VAL A 60 18.00 0.41 12.10
N PRO A 61 18.08 1.41 13.00
CA PRO A 61 19.06 1.39 14.08
C PRO A 61 18.72 0.30 15.10
N ASP A 62 19.75 -0.36 15.64
CA ASP A 62 19.62 -1.19 16.84
C ASP A 62 19.38 -0.28 18.04
N LEU A 63 18.12 -0.03 18.39
CA LEU A 63 17.78 0.89 19.47
C LEU A 63 18.07 0.30 20.85
N PHE A 64 18.28 -1.02 20.97
CA PHE A 64 18.65 -1.66 22.24
C PHE A 64 20.17 -1.82 22.42
N TRP A 65 20.98 -1.18 21.58
CA TRP A 65 22.44 -1.32 21.59
C TRP A 65 23.12 -1.05 22.94
N ARG A 66 22.53 -0.22 23.81
CA ARG A 66 23.07 0.07 25.15
C ARG A 66 22.84 -1.08 26.15
N THR A 67 21.76 -1.83 26.01
CA THR A 67 21.30 -2.83 27.00
C THR A 67 21.43 -4.26 26.50
N ALA A 68 21.07 -4.51 25.25
CA ALA A 68 21.14 -5.81 24.59
C ALA A 68 21.48 -5.63 23.10
N PRO A 69 22.76 -5.32 22.77
CA PRO A 69 23.17 -5.13 21.38
C PRO A 69 22.84 -6.33 20.50
N ARG A 70 22.32 -6.05 19.30
CA ARG A 70 21.97 -7.01 18.26
C ARG A 70 20.92 -8.03 18.69
N ILE A 71 20.13 -7.71 19.72
CA ILE A 71 19.03 -8.58 20.13
C ILE A 71 18.03 -8.72 18.97
N GLU A 72 17.62 -9.95 18.71
CA GLU A 72 16.58 -10.28 17.74
C GLU A 72 15.66 -11.29 18.43
N LEU A 73 14.46 -10.85 18.77
CA LEU A 73 13.45 -11.65 19.44
C LEU A 73 12.37 -12.10 18.45
N GLY A 74 11.87 -13.31 18.69
CA GLY A 74 10.68 -13.83 18.05
C GLY A 74 9.40 -13.35 18.73
N TYR A 75 8.37 -14.19 18.68
CA TYR A 75 7.06 -13.92 19.28
C TYR A 75 6.62 -15.05 20.22
N THR A 76 7.57 -15.79 20.80
CA THR A 76 7.27 -16.77 21.86
C THR A 76 6.96 -16.04 23.17
N GLU A 77 6.30 -16.70 24.11
CA GLU A 77 6.01 -16.10 25.43
C GLU A 77 7.30 -15.64 26.14
N GLN A 78 8.39 -16.40 26.02
CA GLN A 78 9.69 -16.04 26.57
C GLN A 78 10.28 -14.79 25.87
N ASP A 79 10.15 -14.70 24.55
CA ASP A 79 10.56 -13.51 23.79
C ASP A 79 9.76 -12.28 24.22
N PHE A 80 8.45 -12.42 24.41
CA PHE A 80 7.60 -11.34 24.92
C PHE A 80 8.04 -10.89 26.31
N GLN A 81 8.27 -11.81 27.24
CA GLN A 81 8.76 -11.46 28.58
C GLN A 81 10.08 -10.69 28.52
N LYS A 82 11.03 -11.13 27.68
CA LYS A 82 12.31 -10.44 27.51
C LYS A 82 12.15 -9.07 26.85
N ALA A 83 11.29 -8.97 25.84
CA ALA A 83 10.98 -7.72 25.15
C ALA A 83 10.39 -6.68 26.11
N PHE A 84 9.45 -7.10 26.98
CA PHE A 84 8.88 -6.23 28.00
C PHE A 84 9.91 -5.79 29.05
N GLU A 85 10.81 -6.68 29.48
CA GLU A 85 11.90 -6.34 30.40
C GLU A 85 12.81 -5.25 29.81
N LEU A 86 13.19 -5.38 28.54
CA LEU A 86 14.00 -4.38 27.83
C LEU A 86 13.25 -3.06 27.69
N TYR A 87 11.97 -3.11 27.31
CA TYR A 87 11.13 -1.92 27.15
C TYR A 87 10.94 -1.15 28.46
N GLN A 88 10.74 -1.83 29.59
CA GLN A 88 10.56 -1.18 30.90
C GLN A 88 11.76 -0.33 31.35
N HIS A 89 12.95 -0.63 30.84
CA HIS A 89 14.18 0.10 31.15
C HIS A 89 14.65 0.98 29.98
N TYR A 90 13.83 1.12 28.95
CA TYR A 90 14.16 1.90 27.77
C TYR A 90 13.99 3.40 28.03
N ASP A 91 15.00 4.18 27.65
CA ASP A 91 15.00 5.64 27.74
C ASP A 91 14.60 6.22 26.38
N GLU A 92 13.39 6.78 26.29
CA GLU A 92 12.84 7.36 25.05
C GLU A 92 13.64 8.56 24.56
N ASP A 93 14.22 9.36 25.46
CA ASP A 93 15.02 10.54 25.11
C ASP A 93 16.33 10.11 24.44
N GLN A 94 17.01 9.11 25.02
CA GLN A 94 18.18 8.49 24.37
C GLN A 94 17.84 7.84 23.04
N GLY A 95 16.63 7.28 22.91
CA GLY A 95 16.14 6.75 21.64
C GLY A 95 16.01 7.82 20.55
N VAL A 96 15.55 9.02 20.89
CA VAL A 96 15.48 10.16 19.96
C VAL A 96 16.89 10.64 19.57
N GLU A 97 17.85 10.64 20.50
CA GLU A 97 19.26 10.92 20.19
C GLU A 97 19.84 9.91 19.20
N ASP A 98 19.55 8.61 19.36
CA ASP A 98 19.98 7.57 18.42
C ASP A 98 19.36 7.75 17.02
N ILE A 99 18.12 8.21 16.95
CA ILE A 99 17.45 8.56 15.69
C ILE A 99 18.16 9.75 15.03
N GLN A 100 18.50 10.79 15.80
CA GLN A 100 19.26 11.93 15.29
C GLN A 100 20.64 11.51 14.73
N ASP A 101 21.35 10.63 15.43
CA ASP A 101 22.63 10.08 14.96
C ASP A 101 22.44 9.21 13.70
N SER A 102 21.36 8.45 13.63
CA SER A 102 20.99 7.66 12.44
C SER A 102 20.66 8.54 11.23
N LEU A 103 19.92 9.64 11.43
CA LEU A 103 19.63 10.64 10.39
C LEU A 103 20.91 11.31 9.91
N ASN A 104 21.80 11.69 10.83
CA ASN A 104 23.10 12.26 10.48
C ASN A 104 23.95 11.29 9.68
N PHE A 105 23.98 10.01 10.06
CA PHE A 105 24.67 8.98 9.29
C PHE A 105 24.09 8.82 7.88
N LEU A 106 22.76 8.77 7.73
CA LEU A 106 22.12 8.67 6.42
C LEU A 106 22.57 9.79 5.47
N LYS A 107 22.65 11.04 5.95
CA LYS A 107 23.13 12.18 5.16
C LYS A 107 24.55 12.02 4.61
N THR A 108 25.36 11.15 5.20
CA THR A 108 26.73 10.90 4.71
C THR A 108 26.80 9.91 3.56
N LEU A 109 25.72 9.18 3.29
CA LEU A 109 25.67 8.17 2.25
C LEU A 109 25.38 8.79 0.87
N GLU A 110 26.13 8.38 -0.16
CA GLU A 110 25.83 8.78 -1.55
C GLU A 110 24.45 8.29 -2.02
N SER A 111 23.98 7.17 -1.46
CA SER A 111 22.66 6.60 -1.72
C SER A 111 21.51 7.33 -1.01
N CYS A 112 21.80 8.31 -0.15
CA CYS A 112 20.78 9.12 0.50
C CYS A 112 20.67 10.49 -0.20
N ASP A 113 19.48 10.84 -0.67
CA ASP A 113 19.15 12.20 -1.07
C ASP A 113 18.55 12.97 0.12
N ALA A 114 19.43 13.47 0.99
CA ALA A 114 19.00 14.27 2.13
C ALA A 114 18.40 15.63 1.72
N SER A 115 18.61 16.10 0.49
CA SER A 115 18.07 17.39 0.01
C SER A 115 16.57 17.31 -0.25
N ALA A 116 16.05 16.12 -0.54
CA ALA A 116 14.62 15.85 -0.64
C ALA A 116 13.92 15.86 0.73
N GLY A 117 14.68 15.75 1.82
CA GLY A 117 14.20 15.68 3.19
C GLY A 117 14.38 14.29 3.81
N LEU A 118 14.10 14.19 5.11
CA LEU A 118 14.28 12.96 5.87
C LEU A 118 12.98 12.54 6.55
N GLY A 119 12.76 11.23 6.61
CA GLY A 119 11.62 10.61 7.25
C GLY A 119 11.99 9.80 8.48
N VAL A 120 11.03 9.66 9.40
CA VAL A 120 11.10 8.68 10.49
C VAL A 120 9.81 7.87 10.49
N VAL A 121 9.92 6.55 10.45
CA VAL A 121 8.79 5.63 10.50
C VAL A 121 9.00 4.70 11.68
N GLY A 122 7.96 4.32 12.41
CA GLY A 122 8.14 3.33 13.47
C GLY A 122 6.87 2.65 13.94
N TYR A 123 7.06 1.54 14.65
CA TYR A 123 5.99 0.64 15.09
C TYR A 123 6.08 0.38 16.60
N CYS A 124 4.96 0.41 17.33
CA CYS A 124 4.92 0.22 18.78
C CYS A 124 5.84 1.23 19.51
N LEU A 125 6.89 0.77 20.21
CA LEU A 125 7.97 1.62 20.74
C LEU A 125 8.47 2.61 19.67
N GLY A 126 8.82 2.09 18.49
CA GLY A 126 9.23 2.92 17.36
C GLY A 126 8.15 3.89 16.89
N GLY A 127 6.87 3.59 17.09
CA GLY A 127 5.78 4.49 16.74
C GLY A 127 5.74 5.73 17.63
N LYS A 128 5.97 5.55 18.94
CA LYS A 128 6.16 6.64 19.90
C LYS A 128 7.44 7.42 19.60
N LEU A 129 8.54 6.72 19.30
CA LEU A 129 9.82 7.38 18.95
C LEU A 129 9.74 8.18 17.64
N ALA A 130 9.02 7.69 16.62
CA ALA A 130 8.79 8.43 15.39
C ALA A 130 8.01 9.73 15.65
N TYR A 131 6.97 9.66 16.49
CA TYR A 131 6.23 10.84 16.95
C TYR A 131 7.16 11.85 17.67
N LEU A 132 7.96 11.39 18.64
CA LEU A 132 8.88 12.25 19.38
C LEU A 132 9.95 12.85 18.46
N ALA A 133 10.51 12.07 17.54
CA ALA A 133 11.47 12.55 16.54
C ALA A 133 10.84 13.63 15.66
N GLY A 134 9.60 13.46 15.20
CA GLY A 134 8.88 14.47 14.43
C GLY A 134 8.64 15.78 15.18
N CYS A 135 8.50 15.73 16.51
CA CYS A 135 8.34 16.91 17.35
C CYS A 135 9.68 17.56 17.71
N ARG A 136 10.71 16.76 17.97
CA ARG A 136 11.97 17.21 18.60
C ARG A 136 13.12 17.45 17.62
N ILE A 137 13.06 16.88 16.42
CA ILE A 137 14.12 16.97 15.41
C ILE A 137 13.61 17.83 14.23
N PRO A 138 14.03 19.11 14.12
CA PRO A 138 13.47 20.05 13.14
C PRO A 138 13.64 19.65 11.66
N GLU A 139 14.61 18.80 11.36
CA GLU A 139 14.92 18.29 10.02
C GLU A 139 14.07 17.09 9.58
N VAL A 140 13.28 16.51 10.49
CA VAL A 140 12.34 15.44 10.14
C VAL A 140 11.17 16.07 9.38
N ALA A 141 11.17 15.89 8.06
CA ALA A 141 10.14 16.40 7.17
C ALA A 141 8.85 15.57 7.24
N CYS A 142 8.94 14.28 7.59
CA CYS A 142 7.78 13.42 7.80
C CYS A 142 8.03 12.36 8.88
N ALA A 143 7.17 12.30 9.88
CA ALA A 143 7.15 11.25 10.90
C ALA A 143 5.89 10.40 10.78
N VAL A 144 6.02 9.08 10.83
CA VAL A 144 4.90 8.13 10.75
C VAL A 144 4.98 7.14 11.90
N GLY A 145 4.02 7.21 12.83
CA GLY A 145 3.91 6.31 13.97
C GLY A 145 2.77 5.30 13.81
N TYR A 146 3.08 4.02 13.96
CA TYR A 146 2.09 2.94 14.02
C TYR A 146 1.91 2.47 15.46
N TYR A 147 0.66 2.54 15.95
CA TYR A 147 0.22 2.07 17.27
C TYR A 147 1.23 2.40 18.38
N GLY A 148 1.69 3.66 18.39
CA GLY A 148 2.63 4.16 19.39
C GLY A 148 1.98 4.26 20.76
N VAL A 149 2.64 3.72 21.78
CA VAL A 149 2.12 3.69 23.15
C VAL A 149 2.55 4.93 23.93
N GLY A 150 1.62 5.55 24.68
CA GLY A 150 1.93 6.66 25.57
C GLY A 150 2.05 8.02 24.90
N ILE A 151 1.65 8.17 23.63
CA ILE A 151 1.69 9.47 22.90
C ILE A 151 0.89 10.55 23.63
N GLU A 152 -0.22 10.18 24.29
CA GLU A 152 -1.09 11.08 25.03
C GLU A 152 -0.40 11.85 26.17
N LYS A 153 0.79 11.42 26.58
CA LYS A 153 1.58 12.03 27.67
C LYS A 153 2.45 13.20 27.24
N THR A 154 2.65 13.40 25.93
CA THR A 154 3.59 14.40 25.39
C THR A 154 2.96 15.16 24.23
N LEU A 155 1.63 15.36 24.26
CA LEU A 155 0.85 16.02 23.19
C LEU A 155 1.17 17.50 23.03
N ASP A 156 1.65 18.14 24.09
CA ASP A 156 2.15 19.51 24.09
C ASP A 156 3.32 19.69 23.11
N GLU A 157 4.13 18.66 22.90
CA GLU A 157 5.27 18.74 21.98
C GLU A 157 4.88 18.86 20.49
N LEU A 158 3.61 18.61 20.12
CA LEU A 158 3.15 18.76 18.74
C LEU A 158 3.34 20.18 18.19
N GLU A 159 3.37 21.21 19.06
CA GLU A 159 3.65 22.59 18.66
C GLU A 159 5.04 22.77 18.03
N ASN A 160 5.97 21.85 18.34
CA ASN A 160 7.34 21.87 17.84
C ASN A 160 7.49 21.22 16.46
N ALA A 161 6.53 20.37 16.05
CA ALA A 161 6.60 19.62 14.80
C ALA A 161 6.64 20.56 13.58
N LYS A 162 7.76 20.52 12.84
CA LYS A 162 7.95 21.31 11.61
C LYS A 162 7.54 20.55 10.35
N GLY A 163 7.76 19.25 10.34
CA GLY A 163 7.33 18.34 9.28
C GLY A 163 5.90 17.84 9.47
N ARG A 164 5.50 16.92 8.60
CA ARG A 164 4.23 16.19 8.72
C ARG A 164 4.33 15.10 9.77
N VAL A 165 3.30 14.90 10.58
CA VAL A 165 3.18 13.79 11.53
C VAL A 165 1.94 12.96 11.18
N VAL A 166 2.09 11.66 11.00
CA VAL A 166 0.99 10.72 10.74
C VAL A 166 0.96 9.65 11.81
N LEU A 167 -0.20 9.47 12.45
CA LEU A 167 -0.42 8.50 13.50
C LEU A 167 -1.49 7.48 13.07
N HIS A 168 -1.14 6.20 13.12
CA HIS A 168 -2.05 5.09 12.86
C HIS A 168 -2.42 4.41 14.16
N ILE A 169 -3.69 4.48 14.56
CA ILE A 169 -4.18 4.07 15.87
C ILE A 169 -5.16 2.89 15.70
N ALA A 170 -4.96 1.81 16.45
CA ALA A 170 -5.89 0.69 16.50
C ALA A 170 -7.05 1.00 17.47
N GLU A 171 -8.29 0.73 17.07
CA GLU A 171 -9.47 1.00 17.91
C GLU A 171 -9.49 0.14 19.18
N LEU A 172 -9.07 -1.13 19.09
CA LEU A 172 -9.16 -2.09 20.19
C LEU A 172 -7.87 -2.16 21.03
N ASP A 173 -6.88 -1.32 20.73
CA ASP A 173 -5.58 -1.31 21.40
C ASP A 173 -5.70 -0.98 22.89
N LYS A 174 -5.44 -1.99 23.74
CA LYS A 174 -5.50 -1.85 25.20
C LYS A 174 -4.42 -0.93 25.77
N PHE A 175 -3.32 -0.72 25.05
CA PHE A 175 -2.27 0.21 25.44
C PHE A 175 -2.62 1.68 25.13
N THR A 176 -3.60 1.89 24.24
CA THR A 176 -4.14 3.21 23.89
C THR A 176 -5.66 3.22 24.10
N PRO A 177 -6.14 3.21 25.37
CA PRO A 177 -7.57 3.11 25.67
C PRO A 177 -8.37 4.28 25.07
N PRO A 178 -9.71 4.17 24.96
CA PRO A 178 -10.54 5.17 24.27
C PRO A 178 -10.32 6.62 24.71
N GLU A 179 -10.08 6.87 26.00
CA GLU A 179 -9.77 8.22 26.52
C GLU A 179 -8.43 8.74 25.98
N ALA A 180 -7.38 7.91 25.99
CA ALA A 180 -6.07 8.27 25.44
C ALA A 180 -6.15 8.49 23.93
N ARG A 181 -6.86 7.61 23.22
CA ARG A 181 -7.13 7.76 21.78
C ARG A 181 -7.82 9.10 21.49
N GLN A 182 -8.87 9.44 22.24
CA GLN A 182 -9.59 10.69 22.01
C GLN A 182 -8.69 11.91 22.23
N LYS A 183 -7.86 11.92 23.28
CA LYS A 183 -6.88 12.99 23.52
C LYS A 183 -5.91 13.16 22.34
N ILE A 184 -5.43 12.05 21.76
CA ILE A 184 -4.54 12.09 20.58
C ILE A 184 -5.28 12.69 19.37
N LEU A 185 -6.52 12.30 19.12
CA LEU A 185 -7.33 12.84 18.02
C LEU A 185 -7.60 14.35 18.18
N ASP A 186 -7.99 14.77 19.38
CA ASP A 186 -8.29 16.17 19.69
C ASP A 186 -7.04 17.06 19.58
N ALA A 187 -5.87 16.54 19.96
CA ALA A 187 -4.60 17.23 19.79
C ALA A 187 -4.17 17.29 18.31
N ALA A 188 -4.26 16.18 17.58
CA ALA A 188 -3.93 16.15 16.16
C ALA A 188 -4.77 17.15 15.34
N ALA A 189 -6.06 17.28 15.65
CA ALA A 189 -6.97 18.19 14.95
C ALA A 189 -6.60 19.68 15.09
N GLN A 190 -5.75 20.05 16.04
CA GLN A 190 -5.30 21.44 16.25
C GLN A 190 -4.21 21.86 15.26
N TYR A 191 -3.57 20.91 14.55
CA TYR A 191 -2.40 21.16 13.72
C TYR A 191 -2.61 20.63 12.29
N SER A 192 -2.53 21.49 11.28
CA SER A 192 -2.77 21.11 9.88
C SER A 192 -1.73 20.13 9.30
N ASN A 193 -0.55 20.03 9.92
CA ASN A 193 0.51 19.10 9.55
C ASN A 193 0.44 17.76 10.31
N VAL A 194 -0.56 17.56 11.19
CA VAL A 194 -0.73 16.32 11.95
C VAL A 194 -1.99 15.60 11.47
N GLN A 195 -1.87 14.30 11.23
CA GLN A 195 -2.98 13.44 10.84
C GLN A 195 -3.02 12.21 11.74
N ALA A 196 -4.19 11.90 12.29
CA ALA A 196 -4.40 10.70 13.08
C ALA A 196 -5.55 9.88 12.49
N TYR A 197 -5.30 8.60 12.25
CA TYR A 197 -6.26 7.67 11.65
C TYR A 197 -6.56 6.55 12.63
N VAL A 198 -7.85 6.33 12.90
CA VAL A 198 -8.32 5.18 13.69
C VAL A 198 -8.71 4.06 12.73
N TYR A 199 -8.27 2.84 13.04
CA TYR A 199 -8.64 1.63 12.33
C TYR A 199 -9.61 0.83 13.19
N GLU A 200 -10.86 0.72 12.73
CA GLU A 200 -11.94 0.05 13.45
C GLU A 200 -11.72 -1.48 13.51
N GLY A 201 -12.11 -2.08 14.62
CA GLY A 201 -12.11 -3.53 14.81
C GLY A 201 -10.73 -4.22 14.87
N VAL A 202 -9.63 -3.46 14.96
CA VAL A 202 -8.27 -4.02 15.03
C VAL A 202 -7.58 -3.68 16.35
N ASP A 203 -6.70 -4.57 16.80
CA ASP A 203 -5.91 -4.44 18.04
C ASP A 203 -4.47 -3.98 17.72
N HIS A 204 -3.66 -3.78 18.77
CA HIS A 204 -2.25 -3.43 18.70
C HIS A 204 -1.49 -4.38 17.76
N ALA A 205 -0.52 -3.84 17.02
CA ALA A 205 0.26 -4.60 16.03
C ALA A 205 -0.52 -5.09 14.79
N PHE A 206 -1.65 -4.46 14.44
CA PHE A 206 -2.43 -4.83 13.24
C PHE A 206 -1.65 -4.83 11.92
N ALA A 207 -0.54 -4.07 11.86
CA ALA A 207 0.34 -3.98 10.68
C ALA A 207 1.61 -4.84 10.77
N ARG A 208 1.71 -5.75 11.75
CA ARG A 208 2.81 -6.72 11.87
C ARG A 208 2.46 -7.99 11.10
N PRO A 209 3.11 -8.29 9.95
CA PRO A 209 2.79 -9.48 9.16
C PRO A 209 2.95 -10.76 9.98
N ASN A 210 2.09 -11.75 9.72
CA ASN A 210 2.12 -13.07 10.34
C ASN A 210 1.97 -13.09 11.88
N SER A 211 1.46 -12.02 12.47
CA SER A 211 1.07 -11.97 13.88
C SER A 211 -0.40 -12.29 14.08
N GLU A 212 -0.79 -12.66 15.31
CA GLU A 212 -2.20 -12.92 15.68
C GLU A 212 -3.13 -11.76 15.33
N HIS A 213 -2.67 -10.51 15.51
CA HIS A 213 -3.47 -9.32 15.28
C HIS A 213 -3.37 -8.78 13.84
N TYR A 214 -2.61 -9.44 12.95
CA TYR A 214 -2.42 -8.93 11.59
C TYR A 214 -3.74 -8.80 10.83
N HIS A 215 -4.12 -7.57 10.52
CA HIS A 215 -5.32 -7.28 9.74
C HIS A 215 -4.92 -6.66 8.40
N LYS A 216 -4.83 -7.51 7.37
CA LYS A 216 -4.34 -7.15 6.02
C LYS A 216 -5.02 -5.90 5.43
N PRO A 217 -6.35 -5.72 5.49
CA PRO A 217 -6.99 -4.50 4.97
C PRO A 217 -6.51 -3.22 5.68
N SER A 218 -6.52 -3.20 7.01
CA SER A 218 -6.07 -2.03 7.79
C SER A 218 -4.59 -1.76 7.59
N ALA A 219 -3.76 -2.80 7.54
CA ALA A 219 -2.33 -2.69 7.28
C ALA A 219 -2.06 -2.07 5.89
N ARG A 220 -2.82 -2.45 4.86
CA ARG A 220 -2.70 -1.88 3.51
C ARG A 220 -3.09 -0.41 3.48
N PHE A 221 -4.23 -0.04 4.08
CA PHE A 221 -4.65 1.37 4.13
C PHE A 221 -3.67 2.25 4.92
N ALA A 222 -3.15 1.74 6.03
CA ALA A 222 -2.14 2.45 6.81
C ALA A 222 -0.84 2.65 6.01
N HIS A 223 -0.40 1.62 5.29
CA HIS A 223 0.75 1.70 4.39
C HIS A 223 0.54 2.76 3.30
N GLU A 224 -0.59 2.71 2.59
CA GLU A 224 -0.91 3.68 1.54
C GLU A 224 -0.92 5.13 2.05
N ARG A 225 -1.53 5.40 3.21
CA ARG A 225 -1.53 6.71 3.85
C ARG A 225 -0.12 7.16 4.24
N SER A 226 0.71 6.21 4.71
CA SER A 226 2.10 6.49 5.08
C SER A 226 2.94 6.87 3.87
N ILE A 227 2.88 6.07 2.81
CA ILE A 227 3.60 6.34 1.56
C ILE A 227 3.10 7.62 0.92
N THR A 228 1.80 7.90 0.95
CA THR A 228 1.24 9.19 0.50
C THR A 228 1.86 10.36 1.26
N ALA A 229 1.93 10.28 2.59
CA ALA A 229 2.53 11.33 3.40
C ALA A 229 4.02 11.50 3.11
N LEU A 230 4.76 10.40 2.94
CA LEU A 230 6.18 10.42 2.64
C LEU A 230 6.45 10.98 1.22
N HIS A 231 5.76 10.49 0.18
CA HIS A 231 5.88 11.03 -1.19
C HIS A 231 5.60 12.54 -1.24
N GLN A 232 4.57 13.00 -0.54
CA GLN A 232 4.22 14.43 -0.50
C GLN A 232 5.22 15.29 0.27
N SER A 233 5.94 14.71 1.24
CA SER A 233 6.83 15.47 2.13
C SER A 233 8.30 15.42 1.68
N ILE A 234 8.74 14.26 1.18
CA ILE A 234 10.14 13.99 0.85
C ILE A 234 10.34 13.29 -0.50
N GLY A 235 9.28 13.03 -1.28
CA GLY A 235 9.37 12.23 -2.51
C GLY A 235 9.75 10.77 -2.23
N PRO A 236 10.25 10.02 -3.23
CA PRO A 236 10.18 10.36 -4.64
C PRO A 236 8.71 10.43 -5.12
N VAL A 237 8.47 11.03 -6.27
CA VAL A 237 7.15 11.02 -6.91
C VAL A 237 7.28 10.30 -8.25
N TYR A 238 6.46 9.27 -8.44
CA TYR A 238 6.47 8.46 -9.65
C TYR A 238 5.32 8.88 -10.57
N ASP A 239 5.60 8.91 -11.88
CA ASP A 239 4.56 9.01 -12.89
C ASP A 239 3.92 7.63 -13.08
N LEU A 240 2.95 7.31 -12.20
CA LEU A 240 2.26 6.03 -12.22
C LEU A 240 1.47 5.81 -13.52
N VAL A 241 1.04 6.88 -14.18
CA VAL A 241 0.34 6.80 -15.47
C VAL A 241 1.31 6.32 -16.55
N ALA A 242 2.49 6.93 -16.65
CA ALA A 242 3.50 6.50 -17.63
C ALA A 242 3.96 5.05 -17.38
N LEU A 243 4.10 4.65 -16.11
CA LEU A 243 4.42 3.27 -15.75
C LEU A 243 3.32 2.29 -16.16
N TRP A 244 2.05 2.65 -15.93
CA TRP A 244 0.91 1.85 -16.34
C TRP A 244 0.80 1.72 -17.85
N GLU A 245 0.93 2.81 -18.59
CA GLU A 245 0.88 2.82 -20.06
C GLU A 245 2.02 2.01 -20.67
N ALA A 246 3.22 2.05 -20.06
CA ALA A 246 4.32 1.19 -20.49
C ALA A 246 4.00 -0.30 -20.27
N HIS A 247 3.36 -0.66 -19.15
CA HIS A 247 2.93 -2.02 -18.87
C HIS A 247 1.90 -2.52 -19.89
N ILE A 248 0.81 -1.77 -20.09
CA ILE A 248 -0.25 -2.09 -21.07
C ILE A 248 0.35 -2.24 -22.47
N ARG A 249 1.25 -1.34 -22.88
CA ARG A 249 1.91 -1.42 -24.20
C ARG A 249 2.61 -2.76 -24.39
N TYR A 250 3.26 -3.30 -23.36
CA TYR A 250 3.89 -4.62 -23.45
C TYR A 250 2.88 -5.75 -23.55
N GLU A 251 1.73 -5.65 -22.88
CA GLU A 251 0.68 -6.67 -22.91
C GLU A 251 -0.11 -6.69 -24.22
N PHE A 252 -0.48 -5.52 -24.75
CA PHE A 252 -1.46 -5.44 -25.85
C PHE A 252 -0.84 -5.05 -27.20
N ASP A 253 0.13 -4.14 -27.20
CA ASP A 253 0.72 -3.62 -28.45
C ASP A 253 1.88 -4.50 -28.91
N THR A 254 2.90 -4.68 -28.05
CA THR A 254 4.10 -5.46 -28.41
C THR A 254 3.95 -6.94 -28.10
N ARG A 255 3.00 -7.29 -27.21
CA ARG A 255 2.74 -8.66 -26.75
C ARG A 255 4.01 -9.37 -26.27
N ASP A 256 4.79 -8.69 -25.42
CA ASP A 256 6.09 -9.13 -24.91
C ASP A 256 6.00 -9.45 -23.41
N VAL A 257 5.79 -10.73 -23.09
CA VAL A 257 5.63 -11.20 -21.71
C VAL A 257 6.88 -10.96 -20.85
N PRO A 258 8.12 -11.24 -21.31
CA PRO A 258 9.32 -10.83 -20.57
C PRO A 258 9.36 -9.32 -20.22
N ALA A 259 9.02 -8.45 -21.16
CA ALA A 259 8.99 -7.01 -20.90
C ALA A 259 7.88 -6.61 -19.92
N THR A 260 6.68 -7.18 -20.05
CA THR A 260 5.57 -7.01 -19.08
C THR A 260 6.03 -7.42 -17.68
N MET A 261 6.55 -8.64 -17.52
CA MET A 261 6.98 -9.15 -16.22
C MET A 261 8.10 -8.31 -15.59
N ALA A 262 8.99 -7.72 -16.40
CA ALA A 262 10.06 -6.85 -15.92
C ALA A 262 9.58 -5.54 -15.29
N THR A 263 8.34 -5.10 -15.59
CA THR A 263 7.73 -3.92 -14.95
C THR A 263 7.16 -4.22 -13.55
N MET A 264 7.08 -5.48 -13.15
CA MET A 264 6.43 -5.89 -11.91
C MET A 264 7.43 -6.17 -10.79
N VAL A 265 6.95 -6.20 -9.54
CA VAL A 265 7.73 -6.64 -8.38
C VAL A 265 8.08 -8.13 -8.46
N ALA A 266 8.98 -8.61 -7.60
CA ALA A 266 9.43 -10.01 -7.61
C ALA A 266 8.31 -11.03 -7.28
N GLN A 267 7.29 -10.62 -6.54
CA GLN A 267 6.12 -11.45 -6.19
C GLN A 267 4.82 -10.75 -6.61
N PRO A 268 4.57 -10.61 -7.92
CA PRO A 268 3.41 -9.91 -8.43
C PRO A 268 2.19 -10.83 -8.49
N TYR A 269 1.00 -10.27 -8.67
CA TYR A 269 -0.17 -11.07 -9.03
C TYR A 269 -1.21 -10.29 -9.83
N VAL A 270 -2.00 -10.99 -10.62
CA VAL A 270 -3.19 -10.44 -11.28
C VAL A 270 -4.38 -11.28 -10.90
N ASN A 271 -5.49 -10.63 -10.56
CA ASN A 271 -6.75 -11.26 -10.27
C ASN A 271 -7.85 -10.65 -11.14
N HIS A 272 -8.37 -11.45 -12.07
CA HIS A 272 -9.64 -11.22 -12.71
C HIS A 272 -10.75 -11.67 -11.76
N ILE A 273 -11.32 -10.73 -11.02
CA ILE A 273 -12.17 -11.04 -9.86
C ILE A 273 -13.41 -11.86 -10.23
N PRO A 274 -14.14 -11.59 -11.32
CA PRO A 274 -15.38 -12.32 -11.62
C PRO A 274 -15.19 -13.79 -12.00
N THR A 275 -14.04 -14.15 -12.55
CA THR A 275 -13.74 -15.52 -13.04
C THR A 275 -12.67 -16.23 -12.23
N LEU A 276 -12.06 -15.55 -11.25
CA LEU A 276 -10.95 -16.07 -10.44
C LEU A 276 -9.75 -16.54 -11.29
N THR A 277 -9.54 -15.92 -12.45
CA THR A 277 -8.39 -16.20 -13.31
C THR A 277 -7.25 -15.22 -13.05
N GLY A 278 -6.05 -15.56 -13.51
CA GLY A 278 -4.83 -14.78 -13.30
C GLY A 278 -3.67 -15.65 -12.83
N GLY A 279 -2.76 -15.06 -12.05
CA GLY A 279 -1.59 -15.75 -11.53
C GLY A 279 -0.97 -15.04 -10.33
N VAL A 280 -0.39 -15.83 -9.42
CA VAL A 280 0.25 -15.32 -8.18
C VAL A 280 1.71 -15.74 -8.13
N GLY A 281 2.59 -14.77 -7.95
CA GLY A 281 4.04 -14.95 -8.03
C GLY A 281 4.54 -14.99 -9.46
N TYR A 282 5.83 -14.70 -9.64
CA TYR A 282 6.43 -14.47 -10.95
C TYR A 282 6.17 -15.61 -11.96
N SER A 283 6.43 -16.85 -11.55
CA SER A 283 6.33 -18.00 -12.46
C SER A 283 4.90 -18.31 -12.90
N GLN A 284 3.91 -18.20 -11.99
CA GLN A 284 2.51 -18.47 -12.35
C GLN A 284 1.94 -17.34 -13.19
N LEU A 285 2.25 -16.09 -12.85
CA LEU A 285 1.77 -14.95 -13.62
C LEU A 285 2.39 -14.90 -15.02
N ALA A 286 3.69 -15.13 -15.16
CA ALA A 286 4.34 -15.20 -16.47
C ALA A 286 3.73 -16.31 -17.35
N ARG A 287 3.44 -17.48 -16.75
CA ARG A 287 2.74 -18.57 -17.46
C ARG A 287 1.33 -18.16 -17.88
N PHE A 288 0.59 -17.51 -17.00
CA PHE A 288 -0.74 -17.00 -17.31
C PHE A 288 -0.71 -16.00 -18.48
N TYR A 289 0.17 -15.00 -18.42
CA TYR A 289 0.32 -14.02 -19.50
C TYR A 289 0.70 -14.68 -20.84
N GLN A 290 1.68 -15.58 -20.83
CA GLN A 290 2.17 -16.24 -22.03
C GLN A 290 1.15 -17.12 -22.73
N TYR A 291 0.32 -17.83 -21.97
CA TYR A 291 -0.50 -18.88 -22.54
C TYR A 291 -1.99 -18.60 -22.48
N HIS A 292 -2.47 -17.67 -21.64
CA HIS A 292 -3.91 -17.47 -21.37
C HIS A 292 -4.39 -16.02 -21.47
N PHE A 293 -3.51 -15.05 -21.76
CA PHE A 293 -3.89 -13.63 -21.80
C PHE A 293 -3.33 -12.90 -23.03
N VAL A 294 -2.04 -12.55 -23.02
CA VAL A 294 -1.40 -11.63 -24.00
C VAL A 294 -1.61 -12.06 -25.45
N HIS A 295 -1.61 -13.37 -25.72
CA HIS A 295 -1.76 -13.91 -27.09
C HIS A 295 -3.14 -14.51 -27.39
N GLN A 296 -4.07 -14.52 -26.43
CA GLN A 296 -5.40 -15.13 -26.60
C GLN A 296 -6.55 -14.12 -26.83
N ASN A 297 -6.25 -12.82 -26.77
CA ASN A 297 -7.28 -11.79 -26.94
C ASN A 297 -7.82 -11.75 -28.38
N PRO A 298 -9.15 -11.55 -28.57
CA PRO A 298 -9.77 -11.39 -29.89
C PRO A 298 -9.08 -10.31 -30.73
N LYS A 299 -9.06 -10.50 -32.06
CA LYS A 299 -8.34 -9.59 -32.96
C LYS A 299 -8.98 -8.20 -33.05
N ASP A 300 -10.30 -8.13 -32.90
CA ASP A 300 -11.07 -6.88 -32.92
C ASP A 300 -11.24 -6.26 -31.53
N MET A 301 -10.59 -6.83 -30.50
CA MET A 301 -10.66 -6.32 -29.15
C MET A 301 -10.17 -4.88 -29.10
N LYS A 302 -11.01 -4.01 -28.52
CA LYS A 302 -10.74 -2.59 -28.34
C LYS A 302 -11.00 -2.19 -26.90
N ILE A 303 -10.12 -1.34 -26.38
CA ILE A 303 -10.26 -0.70 -25.08
C ILE A 303 -10.54 0.79 -25.32
N THR A 304 -11.62 1.30 -24.72
CA THR A 304 -11.98 2.72 -24.74
C THR A 304 -11.94 3.23 -23.30
N SER A 305 -10.92 4.02 -22.96
CA SER A 305 -10.78 4.63 -21.64
C SER A 305 -11.92 5.60 -21.35
N ILE A 306 -12.47 5.56 -20.13
CA ILE A 306 -13.56 6.40 -19.65
C ILE A 306 -13.03 7.39 -18.62
N SER A 307 -12.41 6.89 -17.57
CA SER A 307 -11.86 7.72 -16.50
C SER A 307 -10.63 7.08 -15.87
N ARG A 308 -9.80 7.89 -15.23
CA ARG A 308 -8.61 7.43 -14.51
C ARG A 308 -8.43 8.22 -13.22
N THR A 309 -8.33 7.50 -12.10
CA THR A 309 -8.01 8.07 -10.79
C THR A 309 -6.60 7.67 -10.38
N VAL A 310 -5.76 8.64 -10.01
CA VAL A 310 -4.36 8.42 -9.67
C VAL A 310 -4.13 8.78 -8.20
N GLY A 311 -3.78 7.78 -7.40
CA GLY A 311 -3.31 7.95 -6.02
C GLY A 311 -1.78 7.91 -5.93
N SER A 312 -1.24 7.92 -4.72
CA SER A 312 0.22 7.92 -4.50
C SER A 312 0.88 6.56 -4.77
N THR A 313 0.08 5.48 -4.75
CA THR A 313 0.57 4.10 -4.93
C THR A 313 -0.33 3.28 -5.84
N GLN A 314 -1.36 3.88 -6.44
CA GLN A 314 -2.38 3.14 -7.17
C GLN A 314 -2.94 3.96 -8.32
N VAL A 315 -3.26 3.28 -9.42
CA VAL A 315 -4.08 3.80 -10.51
C VAL A 315 -5.38 2.98 -10.56
N VAL A 316 -6.52 3.67 -10.63
CA VAL A 316 -7.81 3.05 -10.94
C VAL A 316 -8.22 3.50 -12.34
N ASP A 317 -8.37 2.54 -13.25
CA ASP A 317 -8.70 2.78 -14.65
C ASP A 317 -10.09 2.23 -14.93
N GLU A 318 -10.97 3.08 -15.44
CA GLU A 318 -12.32 2.71 -15.89
C GLU A 318 -12.34 2.76 -17.41
N PHE A 319 -12.76 1.67 -18.04
CA PHE A 319 -12.74 1.54 -19.49
C PHE A 319 -13.85 0.61 -19.98
N ILE A 320 -14.23 0.77 -21.24
CA ILE A 320 -15.08 -0.19 -21.94
C ILE A 320 -14.20 -1.08 -22.79
N MET A 321 -14.34 -2.40 -22.60
CA MET A 321 -13.76 -3.39 -23.47
C MET A 321 -14.83 -3.89 -24.44
N SER A 322 -14.52 -3.90 -25.73
CA SER A 322 -15.40 -4.42 -26.76
C SER A 322 -14.69 -5.42 -27.66
N PHE A 323 -15.37 -6.51 -28.05
CA PHE A 323 -14.81 -7.56 -28.89
C PHE A 323 -15.91 -8.45 -29.49
N THR A 324 -15.59 -9.21 -30.54
CA THR A 324 -16.41 -10.33 -30.99
C THR A 324 -15.91 -11.61 -30.34
N HIS A 325 -16.79 -12.41 -29.74
CA HIS A 325 -16.43 -13.71 -29.14
C HIS A 325 -16.25 -14.79 -30.24
N ASP A 326 -15.18 -14.66 -31.02
CA ASP A 326 -14.82 -15.51 -32.18
C ASP A 326 -13.69 -16.52 -31.90
N SER A 327 -13.03 -16.39 -30.74
CA SER A 327 -12.06 -17.35 -30.18
C SER A 327 -12.37 -17.62 -28.71
N GLU A 328 -11.81 -18.70 -28.15
CA GLU A 328 -11.84 -18.91 -26.69
C GLU A 328 -11.06 -17.78 -26.00
N ILE A 329 -11.57 -17.33 -24.84
CA ILE A 329 -10.96 -16.27 -24.02
C ILE A 329 -10.88 -16.79 -22.59
N ASP A 330 -9.85 -17.58 -22.28
CA ASP A 330 -9.74 -18.34 -21.03
C ASP A 330 -9.94 -17.49 -19.76
N TRP A 331 -9.45 -16.26 -19.78
CA TRP A 331 -9.48 -15.39 -18.62
C TRP A 331 -10.86 -14.75 -18.34
N LEU A 332 -11.66 -14.53 -19.40
CA LEU A 332 -12.97 -13.85 -19.33
C LEU A 332 -14.15 -14.83 -19.37
N LEU A 333 -14.03 -15.88 -20.18
CA LEU A 333 -15.06 -16.87 -20.47
C LEU A 333 -14.48 -18.30 -20.43
N PRO A 334 -13.94 -18.73 -19.27
CA PRO A 334 -13.27 -20.03 -19.15
C PRO A 334 -14.17 -21.18 -19.57
N GLY A 335 -13.73 -21.97 -20.56
CA GLY A 335 -14.44 -23.15 -21.05
C GLY A 335 -15.66 -22.86 -21.94
N VAL A 336 -15.86 -21.63 -22.39
CA VAL A 336 -16.94 -21.27 -23.32
C VAL A 336 -16.43 -21.21 -24.74
N ALA A 337 -17.03 -22.02 -25.63
CA ALA A 337 -16.72 -21.99 -27.05
C ALA A 337 -17.14 -20.66 -27.71
N PRO A 338 -16.48 -20.24 -28.82
CA PRO A 338 -16.84 -19.04 -29.56
C PRO A 338 -18.32 -18.98 -29.92
N THR A 339 -18.97 -17.88 -29.58
CA THR A 339 -20.41 -17.67 -29.85
C THR A 339 -20.67 -16.82 -31.09
N GLY A 340 -19.64 -16.13 -31.60
CA GLY A 340 -19.73 -15.15 -32.68
C GLY A 340 -20.49 -13.88 -32.31
N LYS A 341 -20.84 -13.69 -31.02
CA LYS A 341 -21.56 -12.52 -30.55
C LYS A 341 -20.61 -11.40 -30.19
N TYR A 342 -21.03 -10.17 -30.49
CA TYR A 342 -20.35 -8.97 -30.08
C TYR A 342 -20.66 -8.64 -28.61
N VAL A 343 -19.64 -8.19 -27.89
CA VAL A 343 -19.70 -7.83 -26.48
C VAL A 343 -19.14 -6.42 -26.29
N GLU A 344 -19.81 -5.61 -25.49
CA GLU A 344 -19.25 -4.39 -24.87
C GLU A 344 -19.51 -4.45 -23.36
N ILE A 345 -18.46 -4.28 -22.56
CA ILE A 345 -18.56 -4.39 -21.10
C ILE A 345 -17.72 -3.31 -20.40
N PRO A 346 -18.31 -2.56 -19.44
CA PRO A 346 -17.54 -1.74 -18.52
C PRO A 346 -16.60 -2.59 -17.66
N MET A 347 -15.37 -2.13 -17.52
CA MET A 347 -14.35 -2.77 -16.70
C MET A 347 -13.69 -1.73 -15.80
N LEU A 348 -13.25 -2.21 -14.63
CA LEU A 348 -12.46 -1.44 -13.69
C LEU A 348 -11.16 -2.19 -13.39
N GLY A 349 -10.01 -1.55 -13.65
CA GLY A 349 -8.71 -2.03 -13.20
C GLY A 349 -8.27 -1.26 -11.95
N VAL A 350 -7.87 -1.96 -10.90
CA VAL A 350 -7.21 -1.39 -9.72
C VAL A 350 -5.76 -1.87 -9.70
N ILE A 351 -4.84 -0.98 -10.09
CA ILE A 351 -3.42 -1.28 -10.31
C ILE A 351 -2.61 -0.71 -9.15
N GLN A 352 -2.04 -1.58 -8.33
CA GLN A 352 -1.17 -1.19 -7.22
C GLN A 352 0.29 -1.17 -7.65
N PHE A 353 1.00 -0.14 -7.21
CA PHE A 353 2.44 0.02 -7.35
C PHE A 353 3.15 -0.05 -6.00
N ARG A 354 4.45 -0.36 -6.07
CA ARG A 354 5.43 -0.14 -5.03
C ARG A 354 6.65 0.50 -5.70
N GLY A 355 6.91 1.76 -5.35
CA GLY A 355 7.82 2.60 -6.11
C GLY A 355 7.53 2.56 -7.62
N PRO A 356 8.52 2.28 -8.48
CA PRO A 356 8.34 2.25 -9.92
C PRO A 356 7.81 0.92 -10.48
N LYS A 357 7.43 -0.05 -9.63
CA LYS A 357 7.06 -1.42 -10.05
C LYS A 357 5.60 -1.74 -9.74
N LEU A 358 4.95 -2.50 -10.63
CA LEU A 358 3.59 -3.00 -10.40
C LEU A 358 3.60 -4.15 -9.39
N CYS A 359 2.77 -4.03 -8.36
CA CYS A 359 2.51 -5.10 -7.39
C CYS A 359 1.42 -6.05 -7.87
N HIS A 360 0.29 -5.49 -8.27
CA HIS A 360 -0.85 -6.28 -8.71
C HIS A 360 -1.89 -5.50 -9.48
N GLU A 361 -2.75 -6.25 -10.14
CA GLU A 361 -3.96 -5.77 -10.79
C GLU A 361 -5.16 -6.53 -10.25
N HIS A 362 -6.18 -5.81 -9.81
CA HIS A 362 -7.52 -6.37 -9.62
C HIS A 362 -8.42 -5.85 -10.72
N ILE A 363 -8.90 -6.75 -11.56
CA ILE A 363 -9.72 -6.39 -12.73
C ILE A 363 -11.14 -6.89 -12.48
N TYR A 364 -12.09 -5.96 -12.58
CA TYR A 364 -13.51 -6.16 -12.31
C TYR A 364 -14.33 -5.90 -13.56
N TRP A 365 -15.43 -6.64 -13.68
CA TRP A 365 -16.53 -6.42 -14.62
C TRP A 365 -17.76 -7.17 -14.10
N ASP A 366 -18.93 -6.94 -14.68
CA ASP A 366 -20.11 -7.76 -14.39
C ASP A 366 -20.17 -8.97 -15.32
N GLN A 367 -19.87 -10.16 -14.78
CA GLN A 367 -19.92 -11.40 -15.57
C GLN A 367 -21.34 -11.75 -16.02
N ALA A 368 -22.38 -11.36 -15.27
CA ALA A 368 -23.76 -11.64 -15.66
C ALA A 368 -24.12 -10.90 -16.97
N SER A 369 -23.73 -9.62 -17.07
CA SER A 369 -23.87 -8.83 -18.30
C SER A 369 -23.15 -9.46 -19.49
N VAL A 370 -21.92 -9.96 -19.31
CA VAL A 370 -21.19 -10.67 -20.38
C VAL A 370 -21.95 -11.93 -20.81
N LEU A 371 -22.40 -12.76 -19.86
CA LEU A 371 -23.15 -14.00 -20.14
C LEU A 371 -24.48 -13.74 -20.85
N VAL A 372 -25.17 -12.63 -20.56
CA VAL A 372 -26.37 -12.20 -21.29
C VAL A 372 -26.02 -11.89 -22.74
N GLN A 373 -24.97 -11.09 -22.98
CA GLN A 373 -24.57 -10.66 -24.32
C GLN A 373 -24.20 -11.84 -25.22
N ILE A 374 -23.49 -12.85 -24.69
CA ILE A 374 -23.13 -14.06 -25.44
C ILE A 374 -24.25 -15.12 -25.49
N GLY A 375 -25.39 -14.88 -24.82
CA GLY A 375 -26.58 -15.74 -24.89
C GLY A 375 -26.57 -16.96 -23.97
N LEU A 376 -25.69 -17.02 -22.97
CA LEU A 376 -25.65 -18.08 -21.96
C LEU A 376 -26.53 -17.79 -20.74
N LEU A 377 -26.86 -16.51 -20.50
CA LEU A 377 -27.82 -16.11 -19.47
C LEU A 377 -29.05 -15.48 -20.11
N ASN A 378 -30.23 -16.02 -19.80
CA ASN A 378 -31.49 -15.39 -20.20
C ASN A 378 -31.83 -14.27 -19.20
N PRO A 379 -31.89 -13.00 -19.61
CA PRO A 379 -32.14 -11.89 -18.67
C PRO A 379 -33.59 -11.85 -18.16
N LYS A 380 -34.52 -12.61 -18.77
CA LYS A 380 -35.94 -12.56 -18.40
C LYS A 380 -36.15 -12.96 -16.94
N GLY A 381 -36.66 -12.02 -16.14
CA GLY A 381 -36.97 -12.22 -14.72
C GLY A 381 -35.77 -12.05 -13.79
N LEU A 382 -34.62 -11.61 -14.31
CA LEU A 382 -33.42 -11.32 -13.53
C LEU A 382 -33.13 -9.81 -13.54
N PRO A 383 -32.60 -9.24 -12.45
CA PRO A 383 -32.19 -7.84 -12.40
C PRO A 383 -30.82 -7.65 -13.06
N VAL A 384 -30.71 -7.98 -14.35
CA VAL A 384 -29.46 -7.96 -15.12
C VAL A 384 -29.67 -7.22 -16.45
N ALA A 385 -28.66 -6.44 -16.85
CA ALA A 385 -28.59 -5.80 -18.16
C ALA A 385 -27.52 -6.49 -19.02
N GLY A 386 -27.49 -6.23 -20.32
CA GLY A 386 -26.46 -6.74 -21.21
C GLY A 386 -25.54 -5.61 -21.66
N VAL A 387 -25.54 -5.35 -22.97
CA VAL A 387 -24.74 -4.31 -23.62
C VAL A 387 -25.14 -2.90 -23.17
N GLU A 388 -26.37 -2.74 -22.66
CA GLU A 388 -26.91 -1.46 -22.19
C GLU A 388 -26.09 -0.88 -21.03
N THR A 389 -25.35 -1.72 -20.29
CA THR A 389 -24.44 -1.27 -19.22
C THR A 389 -23.31 -0.38 -19.76
N ALA A 390 -22.68 -0.77 -20.88
CA ALA A 390 -21.64 0.01 -21.55
C ALA A 390 -22.21 1.29 -22.16
N GLN A 391 -23.38 1.20 -22.81
CA GLN A 391 -24.06 2.34 -23.41
C GLN A 391 -24.43 3.39 -22.36
N LYS A 392 -24.98 2.96 -21.21
CA LYS A 392 -25.37 3.86 -20.11
C LYS A 392 -24.17 4.53 -19.45
N LEU A 393 -23.00 3.91 -19.46
CA LEU A 393 -21.76 4.53 -18.98
C LEU A 393 -21.29 5.67 -19.91
N LEU A 394 -21.52 5.54 -21.22
CA LEU A 394 -21.13 6.54 -22.22
C LEU A 394 -22.16 7.66 -22.42
N ASP A 395 -23.43 7.37 -22.20
CA ASP A 395 -24.56 8.26 -22.48
C ASP A 395 -25.46 8.40 -21.24
N GLU A 396 -25.30 9.51 -20.55
CA GLU A 396 -26.08 9.86 -19.36
C GLU A 396 -27.58 10.07 -19.65
N ASP A 397 -27.97 10.32 -20.91
CA ASP A 397 -29.37 10.59 -21.30
C ASP A 397 -30.21 9.30 -21.45
N LEU A 398 -29.58 8.12 -21.49
CA LEU A 398 -30.30 6.86 -21.56
C LEU A 398 -31.20 6.64 -20.32
N PRO A 399 -32.39 6.03 -20.45
CA PRO A 399 -33.30 5.87 -19.32
C PRO A 399 -32.71 5.04 -18.16
N SER A 400 -32.82 5.54 -16.93
CA SER A 400 -32.50 4.79 -15.71
C SER A 400 -33.73 4.02 -15.18
N ASN A 401 -33.52 3.09 -14.25
CA ASN A 401 -34.55 2.42 -13.46
C ASN A 401 -35.49 1.47 -14.23
N THR A 402 -35.17 1.11 -15.48
CA THR A 402 -35.97 0.14 -16.28
C THR A 402 -36.05 -1.25 -15.64
N LEU A 403 -35.06 -1.62 -14.81
CA LEU A 403 -35.04 -2.86 -14.03
C LEU A 403 -35.68 -2.73 -12.65
N MET A 404 -36.25 -1.58 -12.29
CA MET A 404 -36.94 -1.35 -11.02
C MET A 404 -38.47 -1.33 -11.23
N PRO A 405 -39.19 -2.45 -11.00
CA PRO A 405 -40.64 -2.51 -11.22
C PRO A 405 -41.43 -1.51 -10.37
N SER A 406 -40.88 -1.13 -9.22
CA SER A 406 -41.48 -0.17 -8.29
C SER A 406 -41.15 1.29 -8.62
N TRP A 407 -40.38 1.59 -9.67
CA TRP A 407 -39.96 2.96 -9.98
C TRP A 407 -41.15 3.92 -10.15
N SER A 408 -42.22 3.50 -10.82
CA SER A 408 -43.44 4.31 -10.98
C SER A 408 -44.17 4.58 -9.65
N SER A 409 -43.92 3.80 -8.59
CA SER A 409 -44.59 3.98 -7.30
C SER A 409 -44.14 5.22 -6.52
N SER A 410 -43.05 5.88 -6.96
CA SER A 410 -42.59 7.15 -6.39
C SER A 410 -43.10 8.38 -7.13
N GLU A 411 -43.80 8.22 -8.26
CA GLU A 411 -44.29 9.33 -9.07
C GLU A 411 -45.24 10.23 -8.25
N GLY A 412 -44.94 11.54 -8.21
CA GLY A 412 -45.72 12.53 -7.47
C GLY A 412 -45.50 12.58 -5.95
N LYS A 413 -44.59 11.77 -5.37
CA LYS A 413 -44.20 11.92 -3.95
C LYS A 413 -43.31 13.16 -3.77
N SER A 414 -43.46 13.87 -2.66
CA SER A 414 -42.62 15.01 -2.30
C SER A 414 -41.21 14.55 -1.89
N PHE A 415 -40.20 15.34 -2.24
CA PHE A 415 -38.79 15.15 -1.83
C PHE A 415 -38.51 15.73 -0.44
#